data_AF-A0A926XMI7-F1
#
_entry.id   AF-A0A926XMI7-F1
#
_cell.length_a   1.000
_cell.length_b   1.000
_cell.length_c   1.000
_cell.angle_alpha   90.00
_cell.angle_beta   90.00
_cell.angle_gamma   90.00
#
_symmetry.space_group_name_H-M   'P 1'
#
loop_
_entity.id
_entity.type
_entity.pdbx_description
1 polymer ?
#
loop_
_entity_poly.entity_id
_entity_poly.type
_entity_poly.pdbx_seq_one_letter_code
_entity_poly.pdbx_strand_id
1 'polypeptide(L)'
;MFIDRDRFQHPTDELEERCIEGMGEQQLQKWAKKNKIAEAYRFIYIPSFDPPEILRVSSAPSRDPALEAVFKLGSREGKGDTPTPVERHVSWEPESQDWTKLLTSLEQNFWKPGTWKQEGSGGSEWLFEGYRAGEYKRLRSWYGRNPLACTLGRSFRHFIPEALSQQFVYFRSLVGDRFGEIIYEYLEAGQPLQALKLAQSHKADYIKTWLFEGGKVFDTWSDLDLPAKLLLLAEAVATAQTIDNRLSKAPILRDIALKYIAIGQLNRALYLTRNIVVPYYRIVTLDYLCDCFAAAERTEDAAQIRMEILLTERSIQGDPEVQHLTKILLKHRQIERFDRKLSRWFQFWRLPPKSSS
;
A
#
# COMPACT_ATOMS: atom_id res chain seq x y z
N MET A 1 -7.04 -11.30 33.32
CA MET A 1 -5.75 -11.59 32.68
C MET A 1 -5.41 -10.37 31.82
N PHE A 2 -4.65 -9.42 32.38
CA PHE A 2 -4.20 -8.23 31.64
C PHE A 2 -2.99 -8.64 30.81
N ILE A 3 -3.11 -8.58 29.48
CA ILE A 3 -1.97 -8.75 28.59
C ILE A 3 -1.10 -7.51 28.76
N ASP A 4 0.10 -7.71 29.26
CA ASP A 4 1.16 -6.73 29.41
C ASP A 4 1.48 -6.13 28.04
N ARG A 5 0.96 -4.92 27.77
CA ARG A 5 1.13 -4.21 26.49
C ARG A 5 2.56 -3.70 26.30
N ASP A 6 3.37 -3.66 27.36
CA ASP A 6 4.73 -3.13 27.30
C ASP A 6 5.77 -4.20 26.88
N ARG A 7 5.38 -5.48 26.79
CA ARG A 7 6.24 -6.56 26.29
C ARG A 7 6.30 -6.70 24.77
N PHE A 8 5.56 -5.87 24.03
CA PHE A 8 5.69 -5.75 22.59
C PHE A 8 6.46 -4.48 22.21
N GLN A 9 7.60 -4.21 22.88
CA GLN A 9 8.64 -3.44 22.20
C GLN A 9 8.95 -4.17 20.89
N HIS A 10 8.56 -3.53 19.79
CA HIS A 10 8.52 -4.18 18.49
C HIS A 10 9.93 -4.66 18.12
N PRO A 11 10.11 -5.91 17.67
CA PRO A 11 11.39 -6.44 17.18
C PRO A 11 11.98 -5.66 15.97
N THR A 12 11.29 -4.61 15.52
CA THR A 12 11.68 -3.72 14.43
C THR A 12 12.92 -2.89 14.76
N ASP A 13 13.03 -2.37 15.99
CA ASP A 13 14.14 -1.45 16.32
C ASP A 13 15.50 -2.20 16.28
N GLU A 14 15.52 -3.46 16.70
CA GLU A 14 16.70 -4.34 16.61
C GLU A 14 17.05 -4.67 15.16
N LEU A 15 16.05 -4.95 14.32
CA LEU A 15 16.28 -5.23 12.89
C LEU A 15 16.86 -4.00 12.17
N GLU A 16 16.32 -2.82 12.46
CA GLU A 16 16.80 -1.55 11.91
C GLU A 16 18.25 -1.27 12.32
N GLU A 17 18.59 -1.45 13.61
CA GLU A 17 19.97 -1.27 14.09
C GLU A 17 20.94 -2.27 13.45
N ARG A 18 20.56 -3.55 13.38
CA ARG A 18 21.33 -4.58 12.69
C ARG A 18 21.53 -4.25 11.21
N CYS A 19 20.52 -3.71 10.55
CA CYS A 19 20.60 -3.28 9.15
C CYS A 19 21.63 -2.14 8.98
N ILE A 20 21.60 -1.14 9.86
CA ILE A 20 22.55 0.00 9.87
C ILE A 20 23.98 -0.53 10.11
N GLU A 21 24.17 -1.35 11.13
CA GLU A 21 25.48 -1.92 11.47
C GLU A 21 26.04 -2.81 10.36
N GLY A 22 25.19 -3.62 9.72
CA GLY A 22 25.58 -4.46 8.57
C GLY A 22 26.12 -3.69 7.38
N MET A 23 25.56 -2.50 7.15
CA MET A 23 26.03 -1.58 6.12
C MET A 23 27.25 -0.75 6.57
N GLY A 24 27.89 -1.12 7.69
CA GLY A 24 29.04 -0.42 8.24
C GLY A 24 28.72 1.03 8.60
N GLU A 25 27.46 1.30 8.97
CA GLU A 25 27.01 2.59 9.47
C GLU A 25 26.81 2.51 10.98
N GLN A 26 26.77 3.68 11.63
CA GLN A 26 26.38 3.80 13.04
C GLN A 26 25.19 4.78 13.12
N GLN A 27 24.56 4.93 14.30
CA GLN A 27 23.51 5.93 14.50
C GLN A 27 23.96 7.32 14.02
N LEU A 28 23.12 8.03 13.26
CA LEU A 28 23.51 9.25 12.56
C LEU A 28 24.03 10.32 13.52
N GLN A 29 23.42 10.46 14.69
CA GLN A 29 23.85 11.39 15.73
C GLN A 29 25.27 11.10 16.23
N LYS A 30 25.60 9.82 16.50
CA LYS A 30 26.93 9.41 16.97
C LYS A 30 27.97 9.71 15.88
N TRP A 31 27.64 9.40 14.63
CA TRP A 31 28.48 9.71 13.48
C TRP A 31 28.71 11.21 13.30
N ALA A 32 27.66 12.03 13.34
CA ALA A 32 27.75 13.46 13.13
C ALA A 32 28.61 14.13 14.21
N LYS A 33 28.42 13.77 15.49
CA LYS A 33 29.24 14.27 16.60
C LYS A 33 30.71 13.88 16.46
N LYS A 34 31.00 12.62 16.15
CA LYS A 34 32.38 12.12 15.95
C LYS A 34 33.11 12.88 14.85
N ASN A 35 32.41 13.19 13.76
CA ASN A 35 32.97 13.84 12.58
C ASN A 35 32.79 15.37 12.57
N LYS A 36 32.28 15.95 13.67
CA LYS A 36 32.02 17.41 13.82
C LYS A 36 31.14 17.97 12.70
N ILE A 37 30.13 17.21 12.29
CA ILE A 37 29.18 17.59 11.24
C ILE A 37 28.09 18.45 11.86
N ALA A 38 27.85 19.64 11.28
CA ALA A 38 26.81 20.56 11.75
C ALA A 38 25.40 20.08 11.35
N GLU A 39 25.26 19.56 10.14
CA GLU A 39 24.01 19.10 9.57
C GLU A 39 24.18 17.84 8.72
N ALA A 40 23.37 16.81 8.99
CA ALA A 40 23.36 15.56 8.24
C ALA A 40 21.96 14.95 8.21
N TYR A 41 21.66 14.25 7.12
CA TYR A 41 20.43 13.50 6.95
C TYR A 41 20.71 12.12 6.36
N ARG A 42 19.89 11.15 6.73
CA ARG A 42 19.98 9.80 6.21
C ARG A 42 18.59 9.26 5.90
N PHE A 43 18.44 8.74 4.69
CA PHE A 43 17.30 7.94 4.27
C PHE A 43 17.75 6.48 4.16
N ILE A 44 16.98 5.59 4.77
CA ILE A 44 17.19 4.15 4.72
C ILE A 44 15.92 3.50 4.16
N TYR A 45 16.09 2.71 3.11
CA TYR A 45 15.03 1.87 2.56
C TYR A 45 15.34 0.42 2.89
N ILE A 46 14.41 -0.25 3.57
CA ILE A 46 14.50 -1.66 3.96
C ILE A 46 13.39 -2.41 3.22
N PRO A 47 13.65 -2.91 2.00
CA PRO A 47 12.66 -3.66 1.25
C PRO A 47 12.41 -5.05 1.83
N SER A 48 11.20 -5.61 1.61
CA SER A 48 10.89 -6.96 2.08
C SER A 48 11.67 -8.07 1.38
N PHE A 49 12.02 -7.87 0.10
CA PHE A 49 12.52 -8.95 -0.77
C PHE A 49 13.83 -8.61 -1.49
N ASP A 50 14.35 -7.42 -1.23
CA ASP A 50 15.53 -6.86 -1.88
C ASP A 50 16.56 -6.42 -0.83
N PRO A 51 17.80 -6.09 -1.22
CA PRO A 51 18.79 -5.58 -0.29
C PRO A 51 18.45 -4.17 0.23
N PRO A 52 18.86 -3.83 1.46
CA PRO A 52 18.64 -2.50 2.02
C PRO A 52 19.53 -1.44 1.36
N GLU A 53 19.08 -0.21 1.42
CA GLU A 53 19.74 0.95 0.83
C GLU A 53 19.88 2.07 1.84
N ILE A 54 21.05 2.73 1.84
CA ILE A 54 21.29 3.95 2.61
C ILE A 54 21.72 5.06 1.68
N LEU A 55 21.05 6.21 1.79
CA LEU A 55 21.52 7.49 1.29
C LEU A 55 21.77 8.43 2.47
N ARG A 56 23.02 8.83 2.66
CA ARG A 56 23.41 9.85 3.64
C ARG A 56 23.92 11.10 2.93
N VAL A 57 23.52 12.25 3.44
CA VAL A 57 23.91 13.57 2.93
C VAL A 57 24.34 14.43 4.11
N SER A 58 25.42 15.20 3.95
CA SER A 58 25.96 16.02 5.05
C SER A 58 26.70 17.25 4.56
N SER A 59 26.70 18.30 5.39
CA SER A 59 27.59 19.45 5.24
C SER A 59 29.01 19.07 5.68
N ALA A 60 30.01 19.27 4.84
CA ALA A 60 31.40 19.04 5.21
C ALA A 60 31.87 20.05 6.28
N PRO A 61 32.75 19.64 7.22
CA PRO A 61 33.18 20.49 8.31
C PRO A 61 34.18 21.59 7.91
N SER A 62 34.77 21.52 6.71
CA SER A 62 35.96 22.30 6.33
C SER A 62 35.79 23.25 5.14
N ARG A 63 34.62 23.28 4.49
CA ARG A 63 34.34 24.19 3.36
C ARG A 63 32.91 24.69 3.43
N ASP A 64 32.76 25.98 3.19
CA ASP A 64 31.51 26.69 3.08
C ASP A 64 31.04 26.71 1.60
N PRO A 65 29.97 25.99 1.22
CA PRO A 65 29.46 24.72 1.75
C PRO A 65 29.84 23.56 0.82
N ALA A 66 30.87 22.76 1.18
CA ALA A 66 31.08 21.49 0.47
C ALA A 66 30.08 20.47 1.00
N LEU A 67 29.30 19.89 0.10
CA LEU A 67 28.30 18.89 0.41
C LEU A 67 28.86 17.51 0.08
N GLU A 68 28.63 16.54 0.95
CA GLU A 68 28.98 15.15 0.70
C GLU A 68 27.72 14.30 0.72
N ALA A 69 27.53 13.50 -0.32
CA ALA A 69 26.53 12.47 -0.38
C ALA A 69 27.19 11.10 -0.51
N VAL A 70 26.63 10.12 0.19
CA VAL A 70 27.09 8.74 0.23
C VAL A 70 25.89 7.82 0.03
N PHE A 71 26.01 6.92 -0.94
CA PHE A 71 25.09 5.84 -1.18
C PHE A 71 25.73 4.50 -0.85
N LYS A 72 24.98 3.64 -0.16
CA LYS A 72 25.34 2.24 0.11
C LYS A 72 24.20 1.31 -0.27
N LEU A 73 24.55 0.20 -0.91
CA LEU A 73 23.65 -0.92 -1.20
C LEU A 73 24.14 -2.15 -0.43
N GLY A 74 23.26 -2.78 0.35
CA GLY A 74 23.53 -4.06 0.99
C GLY A 74 23.55 -5.21 -0.01
N SER A 75 24.08 -6.37 0.38
CA SER A 75 24.01 -7.60 -0.43
C SER A 75 22.72 -8.40 -0.20
N ARG A 76 22.34 -9.26 -1.15
CA ARG A 76 21.19 -10.18 -0.99
C ARG A 76 21.53 -11.49 -0.28
N GLU A 77 22.81 -11.77 -0.01
CA GLU A 77 23.29 -13.13 0.31
C GLU A 77 22.98 -13.60 1.75
N GLY A 78 22.21 -12.84 2.53
CA GLY A 78 21.74 -13.26 3.86
C GLY A 78 20.45 -14.08 3.80
N LYS A 79 20.46 -15.30 4.35
CA LYS A 79 19.22 -15.98 4.76
C LYS A 79 18.76 -15.38 6.10
N GLY A 80 17.74 -14.53 6.10
CA GLY A 80 17.12 -13.97 7.30
C GLY A 80 17.75 -12.66 7.79
N ASP A 81 17.53 -12.33 9.07
CA ASP A 81 17.86 -11.05 9.74
C ASP A 81 19.36 -10.69 9.78
N THR A 82 20.25 -11.41 9.09
CA THR A 82 21.68 -11.18 9.19
C THR A 82 22.10 -9.92 8.44
N PRO A 83 22.89 -9.04 9.08
CA PRO A 83 23.35 -7.79 8.49
C PRO A 83 24.03 -8.04 7.14
N THR A 84 23.56 -7.38 6.10
CA THR A 84 24.08 -7.57 4.74
C THR A 84 25.32 -6.71 4.55
N PRO A 85 26.50 -7.29 4.22
CA PRO A 85 27.68 -6.49 3.93
C PRO A 85 27.41 -5.52 2.77
N VAL A 86 28.10 -4.38 2.79
CA VAL A 86 28.00 -3.38 1.73
C VAL A 86 28.51 -3.98 0.42
N GLU A 87 27.61 -4.20 -0.52
CA GLU A 87 27.95 -4.65 -1.87
C GLU A 87 28.50 -3.48 -2.69
N ARG A 88 28.00 -2.27 -2.44
CA ARG A 88 28.38 -1.08 -3.20
C ARG A 88 28.40 0.18 -2.36
N HIS A 89 29.37 1.04 -2.62
CA HIS A 89 29.54 2.35 -2.01
C HIS A 89 29.88 3.39 -3.09
N VAL A 90 29.13 4.47 -3.15
CA VAL A 90 29.38 5.60 -4.06
C VAL A 90 29.28 6.91 -3.29
N SER A 91 30.20 7.84 -3.52
CA SER A 91 30.12 9.20 -3.00
C SER A 91 30.11 10.24 -4.13
N TRP A 92 29.46 11.37 -3.90
CA TRP A 92 29.45 12.50 -4.82
C TRP A 92 29.27 13.82 -4.07
N GLU A 93 29.55 14.94 -4.77
CA GLU A 93 29.29 16.30 -4.29
C GLU A 93 28.00 16.81 -4.96
N PRO A 94 26.89 16.95 -4.21
CA PRO A 94 25.63 17.46 -4.74
C PRO A 94 25.69 18.93 -5.12
N GLU A 95 24.87 19.32 -6.09
CA GLU A 95 24.68 20.74 -6.42
C GLU A 95 23.94 21.48 -5.29
N SER A 96 24.34 22.74 -5.03
CA SER A 96 23.72 23.56 -3.98
C SER A 96 22.22 23.78 -4.18
N GLN A 97 21.74 23.75 -5.43
CA GLN A 97 20.32 23.89 -5.74
C GLN A 97 19.52 22.67 -5.24
N ASP A 98 20.02 21.45 -5.48
CA ASP A 98 19.33 20.24 -5.05
C ASP A 98 19.34 20.09 -3.53
N TRP A 99 20.40 20.58 -2.88
CA TRP A 99 20.45 20.69 -1.43
C TRP A 99 19.37 21.60 -0.87
N THR A 100 19.19 22.77 -1.48
CA THR A 100 18.14 23.72 -1.07
C THR A 100 16.74 23.11 -1.22
N LYS A 101 16.49 22.37 -2.31
CA LYS A 101 15.23 21.64 -2.51
C LYS A 101 15.02 20.57 -1.44
N LEU A 102 16.07 19.79 -1.13
CA LEU A 102 16.01 18.74 -0.11
C LEU A 102 15.76 19.34 1.28
N LEU A 103 16.45 20.41 1.67
CA LEU A 103 16.25 21.09 2.94
C LEU A 103 14.82 21.63 3.08
N THR A 104 14.26 22.20 2.01
CA THR A 104 12.88 22.67 2.00
C THR A 104 11.91 21.52 2.28
N SER A 105 12.12 20.36 1.66
CA SER A 105 11.31 19.16 1.88
C SER A 105 11.48 18.59 3.29
N LEU A 106 12.71 18.55 3.81
CA LEU A 106 13.00 18.10 5.17
C LEU A 106 12.29 18.98 6.21
N GLU A 107 12.30 20.30 6.03
CA GLU A 107 11.62 21.20 6.93
C GLU A 107 10.11 20.94 6.98
N GLN A 108 9.48 20.77 5.80
CA GLN A 108 8.03 20.55 5.69
C GLN A 108 7.59 19.16 6.12
N ASN A 109 8.32 18.12 5.70
CA ASN A 109 7.87 16.73 5.77
C ASN A 109 8.52 15.92 6.89
N PHE A 110 9.64 16.40 7.45
CA PHE A 110 10.40 15.71 8.50
C PHE A 110 10.48 16.49 9.80
N TRP A 111 10.95 17.73 9.80
CA TRP A 111 11.17 18.50 11.05
C TRP A 111 9.86 18.98 11.67
N LYS A 112 8.93 19.55 10.89
CA LYS A 112 7.63 19.99 11.39
C LYS A 112 6.74 18.87 11.93
N PRO A 113 6.57 17.71 11.25
CA PRO A 113 5.67 16.66 11.75
C PRO A 113 6.24 15.98 12.99
N GLY A 114 5.49 15.91 14.09
CA GLY A 114 5.98 15.27 15.32
C GLY A 114 6.22 13.76 15.17
N THR A 115 5.44 13.09 14.33
CA THR A 115 5.52 11.66 14.06
C THR A 115 4.85 11.32 12.73
N TRP A 116 5.17 10.16 12.16
CA TRP A 116 4.50 9.59 10.99
C TRP A 116 3.63 8.38 11.34
N LYS A 117 3.13 8.30 12.59
CA LYS A 117 2.31 7.19 13.15
C LYS A 117 1.42 6.50 12.12
N GLN A 118 1.96 5.46 11.51
CA GLN A 118 1.24 4.43 10.77
C GLN A 118 1.98 3.14 11.03
N GLU A 119 1.35 2.29 11.83
CA GLU A 119 1.79 0.92 12.00
C GLU A 119 1.33 0.11 10.79
N GLY A 120 2.23 -0.69 10.25
CA GLY A 120 1.97 -1.64 9.17
C GLY A 120 2.46 -3.02 9.60
N SER A 121 1.96 -4.05 8.95
CA SER A 121 2.45 -5.42 9.09
C SER A 121 2.84 -5.92 7.71
N GLY A 122 4.14 -6.02 7.44
CA GLY A 122 4.70 -6.48 6.17
C GLY A 122 4.80 -5.38 5.11
N GLY A 123 5.78 -5.52 4.22
CA GLY A 123 6.14 -4.52 3.21
C GLY A 123 7.52 -3.89 3.46
N SER A 124 7.87 -2.92 2.62
CA SER A 124 9.13 -2.19 2.76
C SER A 124 8.99 -1.10 3.82
N GLU A 125 10.06 -0.87 4.58
CA GLU A 125 10.13 0.17 5.60
C GLU A 125 11.04 1.30 5.16
N TRP A 126 10.64 2.52 5.50
CA TRP A 126 11.38 3.74 5.27
C TRP A 126 11.77 4.33 6.61
N LEU A 127 13.06 4.54 6.80
CA LEU A 127 13.60 5.20 7.98
C LEU A 127 14.33 6.47 7.58
N PHE A 128 14.03 7.55 8.30
CA PHE A 128 14.68 8.84 8.11
C PHE A 128 15.27 9.31 9.41
N GLU A 129 16.54 9.73 9.34
CA GLU A 129 17.27 10.35 10.43
C GLU A 129 17.73 11.74 10.01
N GLY A 130 17.69 12.68 10.95
CA GLY A 130 18.21 14.03 10.78
C GLY A 130 18.98 14.47 12.01
N TYR A 131 20.10 15.13 11.77
CA TYR A 131 20.90 15.79 12.79
C TYR A 131 21.16 17.23 12.33
N ARG A 132 20.74 18.22 13.12
CA ARG A 132 20.91 19.63 12.81
C ARG A 132 21.12 20.41 14.09
N ALA A 133 22.22 21.16 14.18
CA ALA A 133 22.51 22.04 15.33
C ALA A 133 22.42 21.34 16.71
N GLY A 134 22.84 20.08 16.79
CA GLY A 134 22.79 19.28 18.03
C GLY A 134 21.48 18.53 18.26
N GLU A 135 20.42 18.89 17.56
CA GLU A 135 19.14 18.17 17.60
C GLU A 135 19.20 16.93 16.73
N TYR A 136 18.64 15.83 17.24
CA TYR A 136 18.50 14.57 16.52
C TYR A 136 17.03 14.18 16.43
N LYS A 137 16.61 13.76 15.24
CA LYS A 137 15.26 13.27 15.00
C LYS A 137 15.33 12.00 14.16
N ARG A 138 14.38 11.10 14.42
CA ARG A 138 14.18 9.86 13.68
C ARG A 138 12.69 9.68 13.43
N LEU A 139 12.30 9.41 12.19
CA LEU A 139 10.93 9.09 11.81
C LEU A 139 10.93 7.86 10.92
N ARG A 140 9.89 7.03 11.05
CA ARG A 140 9.70 5.81 10.25
C ARG A 140 8.33 5.77 9.59
N SER A 141 8.25 5.15 8.43
CA SER A 141 7.01 4.88 7.73
C SER A 141 7.09 3.56 7.00
N TRP A 142 5.98 2.82 6.97
CA TRP A 142 5.81 1.76 5.99
C TRP A 142 5.66 2.39 4.59
N TYR A 143 6.27 1.78 3.58
CA TYR A 143 6.33 2.30 2.22
C TYR A 143 4.93 2.61 1.67
N GLY A 144 4.79 3.78 1.02
CA GLY A 144 3.60 4.14 0.25
C GLY A 144 2.38 4.58 1.07
N ARG A 145 2.43 4.54 2.41
CA ARG A 145 1.25 4.81 3.25
C ARG A 145 1.21 6.22 3.86
N ASN A 146 2.38 6.81 4.15
CA ASN A 146 2.46 8.15 4.69
C ASN A 146 2.85 9.15 3.59
N PRO A 147 1.99 10.11 3.23
CA PRO A 147 2.26 11.05 2.13
C PRO A 147 3.48 11.94 2.39
N LEU A 148 3.77 12.28 3.66
CA LEU A 148 4.93 13.09 4.03
C LEU A 148 6.22 12.30 3.86
N ALA A 149 6.24 11.05 4.34
CA ALA A 149 7.37 10.15 4.12
C ALA A 149 7.61 9.95 2.61
N CYS A 150 6.56 9.63 1.84
CA CYS A 150 6.59 9.49 0.38
C CYS A 150 7.22 10.70 -0.32
N THR A 151 6.74 11.90 0.02
CA THR A 151 7.26 13.17 -0.53
C THR A 151 8.73 13.36 -0.21
N LEU A 152 9.14 13.00 1.01
CA LEU A 152 10.53 13.11 1.43
C LEU A 152 11.43 12.09 0.74
N GLY A 153 11.03 10.82 0.65
CA GLY A 153 11.78 9.79 -0.09
C GLY A 153 11.97 10.16 -1.56
N ARG A 154 10.96 10.77 -2.19
CA ARG A 154 11.09 11.37 -3.53
C ARG A 154 12.10 12.51 -3.55
N SER A 155 12.17 13.34 -2.52
CA SER A 155 13.16 14.42 -2.46
C SER A 155 14.59 13.86 -2.40
N PHE A 156 14.81 12.79 -1.62
CA PHE A 156 16.06 12.05 -1.62
C PHE A 156 16.37 11.39 -2.98
N ARG A 157 15.36 10.89 -3.70
CA ARG A 157 15.52 10.38 -5.07
C ARG A 157 16.11 11.42 -6.02
N HIS A 158 15.51 12.60 -6.05
CA HIS A 158 15.94 13.67 -6.94
C HIS A 158 17.36 14.15 -6.63
N PHE A 159 17.85 13.86 -5.42
CA PHE A 159 19.20 14.17 -4.99
C PHE A 159 20.27 13.22 -5.55
N ILE A 160 19.85 12.07 -6.12
CA ILE A 160 20.76 11.06 -6.65
C ILE A 160 21.02 11.34 -8.13
N PRO A 161 22.29 11.38 -8.57
CA PRO A 161 22.65 11.52 -9.98
C PRO A 161 21.97 10.47 -10.84
N GLU A 162 21.50 10.86 -12.03
CA GLU A 162 20.79 9.96 -12.96
C GLU A 162 21.61 8.70 -13.29
N ALA A 163 22.94 8.82 -13.41
CA ALA A 163 23.84 7.69 -13.64
C ALA A 163 23.80 6.63 -12.52
N LEU A 164 23.39 7.01 -11.30
CA LEU A 164 23.23 6.12 -10.17
C LEU A 164 21.77 5.67 -9.98
N SER A 165 20.78 6.41 -10.49
CA SER A 165 19.36 6.13 -10.24
C SER A 165 18.94 4.73 -10.72
N GLN A 166 19.50 4.24 -11.82
CA GLN A 166 19.21 2.89 -12.36
C GLN A 166 19.70 1.74 -11.45
N GLN A 167 20.50 2.05 -10.43
CA GLN A 167 21.16 1.04 -9.61
C GLN A 167 20.45 0.79 -8.28
N PHE A 168 19.59 1.69 -7.83
CA PHE A 168 18.84 1.50 -6.59
C PHE A 168 17.69 0.55 -6.88
N VAL A 169 17.51 -0.45 -6.04
CA VAL A 169 16.35 -1.34 -6.04
C VAL A 169 15.08 -0.57 -5.68
N TYR A 170 15.14 0.38 -4.74
CA TYR A 170 14.05 1.34 -4.54
C TYR A 170 13.71 2.04 -5.87
N PHE A 171 14.71 2.48 -6.64
CA PHE A 171 14.47 3.18 -7.90
C PHE A 171 14.16 2.28 -9.11
N ARG A 172 14.57 1.01 -9.07
CA ARG A 172 14.26 0.00 -10.07
C ARG A 172 12.85 -0.57 -9.88
N SER A 173 12.42 -0.77 -8.63
CA SER A 173 11.00 -1.01 -8.35
C SER A 173 10.19 0.20 -8.84
N LEU A 174 10.68 1.44 -8.67
CA LEU A 174 10.23 2.72 -9.29
C LEU A 174 10.21 2.82 -10.80
N VAL A 175 10.66 1.85 -11.61
CA VAL A 175 10.37 1.86 -13.06
C VAL A 175 9.04 1.18 -13.35
N GLY A 176 8.73 0.08 -12.66
CA GLY A 176 7.35 -0.43 -12.57
C GLY A 176 6.44 0.51 -11.77
N ASP A 177 7.01 1.15 -10.75
CA ASP A 177 6.34 2.14 -9.91
C ASP A 177 6.30 3.54 -10.57
N ARG A 178 6.99 3.88 -11.67
CA ARG A 178 6.70 5.13 -12.41
C ARG A 178 5.34 5.02 -13.09
N PHE A 179 5.02 3.84 -13.62
CA PHE A 179 3.65 3.54 -14.05
C PHE A 179 2.69 3.61 -12.86
N GLY A 180 3.05 3.00 -11.72
CA GLY A 180 2.28 3.12 -10.47
C GLY A 180 2.09 4.57 -10.00
N GLU A 181 3.10 5.42 -10.12
CA GLU A 181 3.11 6.84 -9.76
C GLU A 181 2.22 7.63 -10.70
N ILE A 182 2.32 7.44 -12.01
CA ILE A 182 1.44 8.11 -12.98
C ILE A 182 -0.01 7.64 -12.76
N ILE A 183 -0.23 6.34 -12.50
CA ILE A 183 -1.55 5.81 -12.11
C ILE A 183 -2.04 6.53 -10.84
N TYR A 184 -1.18 6.67 -9.83
CA TYR A 184 -1.50 7.37 -8.59
C TYR A 184 -1.86 8.83 -8.84
N GLU A 185 -1.06 9.54 -9.64
CA GLU A 185 -1.31 10.94 -10.02
C GLU A 185 -2.65 11.09 -10.74
N TYR A 186 -2.99 10.17 -11.64
CA TYR A 186 -4.32 10.13 -12.24
C TYR A 186 -5.42 9.91 -11.21
N LEU A 187 -5.23 9.01 -10.25
CA LEU A 187 -6.22 8.77 -9.18
C LEU A 187 -6.42 10.01 -8.29
N GLU A 188 -5.34 10.64 -7.84
CA GLU A 188 -5.38 11.88 -7.03
C GLU A 188 -5.99 13.05 -7.80
N ALA A 189 -5.77 13.11 -9.12
CA ALA A 189 -6.39 14.10 -9.99
C ALA A 189 -7.87 13.80 -10.31
N GLY A 190 -8.45 12.73 -9.74
CA GLY A 190 -9.83 12.32 -10.01
C GLY A 190 -10.06 11.78 -11.42
N GLN A 191 -9.02 11.20 -12.03
CA GLN A 191 -9.01 10.64 -13.39
C GLN A 191 -8.88 9.11 -13.41
N PRO A 192 -9.81 8.35 -12.78
CA PRO A 192 -9.67 6.91 -12.62
C PRO A 192 -9.73 6.13 -13.95
N LEU A 193 -10.36 6.69 -14.99
CA LEU A 193 -10.41 6.06 -16.31
C LEU A 193 -9.03 6.05 -16.99
N GLN A 194 -8.26 7.12 -16.84
CA GLN A 194 -6.90 7.25 -17.35
C GLN A 194 -5.98 6.27 -16.61
N ALA A 195 -6.12 6.19 -15.27
CA ALA A 195 -5.44 5.21 -14.44
C ALA A 195 -5.70 3.76 -14.89
N LEU A 196 -6.96 3.39 -15.12
CA LEU A 196 -7.35 2.06 -15.62
C LEU A 196 -6.74 1.74 -16.98
N LYS A 197 -6.85 2.65 -17.95
CA LYS A 197 -6.27 2.47 -19.30
C LYS A 197 -4.76 2.28 -19.24
N LEU A 198 -4.07 3.07 -18.41
CA LEU A 198 -2.63 2.95 -18.23
C LEU A 198 -2.27 1.61 -17.58
N ALA A 199 -2.97 1.20 -16.53
CA ALA A 199 -2.75 -0.09 -15.87
C ALA A 199 -3.00 -1.28 -16.81
N GLN A 200 -4.03 -1.20 -17.65
CA GLN A 200 -4.35 -2.26 -18.63
C GLN A 200 -3.25 -2.42 -19.69
N SER A 201 -2.55 -1.35 -20.05
CA SER A 201 -1.40 -1.40 -20.97
C SER A 201 -0.16 -2.07 -20.36
N HIS A 202 -0.13 -2.23 -19.04
CA HIS A 202 1.01 -2.79 -18.32
C HIS A 202 0.96 -4.32 -18.28
N LYS A 203 2.11 -4.97 -18.49
CA LYS A 203 2.20 -6.45 -18.51
C LYS A 203 2.05 -7.07 -17.12
N ALA A 204 2.54 -6.39 -16.08
CA ALA A 204 2.60 -6.97 -14.75
C ALA A 204 1.28 -6.85 -13.99
N ASP A 205 0.78 -7.98 -13.49
CA ASP A 205 -0.47 -8.08 -12.73
C ASP A 205 -0.49 -7.33 -11.42
N TYR A 206 0.68 -7.14 -10.79
CA TYR A 206 0.74 -6.45 -9.51
C TYR A 206 0.29 -4.99 -9.64
N ILE A 207 0.59 -4.30 -10.76
CA ILE A 207 0.11 -2.93 -11.02
C ILE A 207 -1.41 -2.89 -11.13
N LYS A 208 -1.97 -3.83 -11.89
CA LYS A 208 -3.42 -3.95 -12.04
C LYS A 208 -4.08 -4.28 -10.71
N THR A 209 -3.50 -5.17 -9.91
CA THR A 209 -4.01 -5.56 -8.60
C THR A 209 -3.97 -4.37 -7.64
N TRP A 210 -2.82 -3.72 -7.54
CA TRP A 210 -2.59 -2.55 -6.69
C TRP A 210 -3.54 -1.39 -7.01
N LEU A 211 -3.88 -1.16 -8.28
CA LEU A 211 -4.88 -0.16 -8.68
C LEU A 211 -6.22 -0.32 -7.95
N PHE A 212 -6.62 -1.56 -7.68
CA PHE A 212 -7.87 -1.89 -6.99
C PHE A 212 -7.70 -2.05 -5.47
N GLU A 213 -6.46 -2.19 -4.98
CA GLU A 213 -6.19 -2.30 -3.54
C GLU A 213 -6.64 -1.04 -2.80
N GLY A 214 -7.36 -1.24 -1.70
CA GLY A 214 -7.94 -0.15 -0.91
C GLY A 214 -9.11 0.57 -1.58
N GLY A 215 -9.53 0.16 -2.79
CA GLY A 215 -10.68 0.74 -3.48
C GLY A 215 -10.43 2.10 -4.12
N LYS A 216 -9.16 2.53 -4.27
CA LYS A 216 -8.80 3.89 -4.71
C LYS A 216 -9.38 4.30 -6.06
N VAL A 217 -9.48 3.37 -7.00
CA VAL A 217 -10.13 3.60 -8.30
C VAL A 217 -11.59 4.07 -8.16
N PHE A 218 -12.20 3.85 -6.99
CA PHE A 218 -13.56 4.24 -6.65
C PHE A 218 -13.62 5.36 -5.59
N ASP A 219 -12.53 6.08 -5.31
CA ASP A 219 -12.54 7.17 -4.32
C ASP A 219 -13.46 8.33 -4.77
N THR A 220 -13.49 8.62 -6.07
CA THR A 220 -14.40 9.63 -6.67
C THR A 220 -15.81 9.09 -6.91
N TRP A 221 -16.13 7.87 -6.48
CA TRP A 221 -17.39 7.20 -6.83
C TRP A 221 -18.63 7.96 -6.40
N SER A 222 -18.61 8.67 -5.26
CA SER A 222 -19.76 9.46 -4.79
C SER A 222 -20.14 10.56 -5.77
N ASP A 223 -19.15 11.13 -6.46
CA ASP A 223 -19.26 12.38 -7.21
C ASP A 223 -19.67 12.13 -8.68
N LEU A 224 -19.56 10.88 -9.12
CA LEU A 224 -19.93 10.47 -10.48
C LEU A 224 -21.45 10.29 -10.64
N ASP A 225 -21.97 10.70 -11.79
CA ASP A 225 -23.33 10.36 -12.21
C ASP A 225 -23.45 8.88 -12.64
N LEU A 226 -24.67 8.42 -12.91
CA LEU A 226 -24.90 7.01 -13.27
C LEU A 226 -24.19 6.59 -14.58
N PRO A 227 -24.23 7.38 -15.68
CA PRO A 227 -23.45 7.07 -16.88
C PRO A 227 -21.95 6.92 -16.61
N ALA A 228 -21.33 7.84 -15.86
CA ALA A 228 -19.91 7.79 -15.53
C ALA A 228 -19.57 6.58 -14.62
N LYS A 229 -20.43 6.26 -13.65
CA LYS A 229 -20.32 5.04 -12.82
C LYS A 229 -20.32 3.78 -13.67
N LEU A 230 -21.23 3.67 -14.63
CA LEU A 230 -21.33 2.52 -15.52
C LEU A 230 -20.11 2.37 -16.41
N LEU A 231 -19.59 3.49 -16.95
CA LEU A 231 -18.37 3.51 -17.74
C LEU A 231 -17.16 3.06 -16.91
N LEU A 232 -16.99 3.63 -15.71
CA LEU A 232 -15.91 3.26 -14.79
C LEU A 232 -15.96 1.77 -14.42
N LEU A 233 -17.14 1.22 -14.15
CA LEU A 233 -17.28 -0.20 -13.85
C LEU A 233 -16.98 -1.10 -15.06
N ALA A 234 -17.33 -0.69 -16.28
CA ALA A 234 -17.00 -1.45 -17.47
C ALA A 234 -15.48 -1.54 -17.68
N GLU A 235 -14.77 -0.43 -17.56
CA GLU A 235 -13.31 -0.36 -17.65
C GLU A 235 -12.61 -1.12 -16.50
N ALA A 236 -13.18 -1.04 -15.29
CA ALA A 236 -12.71 -1.82 -14.14
C ALA A 236 -12.82 -3.34 -14.39
N VAL A 237 -13.95 -3.80 -14.95
CA VAL A 237 -14.13 -5.22 -15.34
C VAL A 237 -13.09 -5.60 -16.39
N ALA A 238 -12.93 -4.80 -17.44
CA ALA A 238 -11.96 -5.09 -18.50
C ALA A 238 -10.54 -5.21 -17.96
N THR A 239 -10.12 -4.29 -17.09
CA THR A 239 -8.80 -4.31 -16.46
C THR A 239 -8.64 -5.54 -15.56
N ALA A 240 -9.61 -5.81 -14.68
CA ALA A 240 -9.57 -6.95 -13.76
C ALA A 240 -9.52 -8.30 -14.50
N GLN A 241 -10.16 -8.41 -15.66
CA GLN A 241 -10.12 -9.61 -16.49
C GLN A 241 -8.72 -9.92 -17.02
N THR A 242 -7.86 -8.91 -17.21
CA THR A 242 -6.47 -9.09 -17.68
C THR A 242 -5.47 -9.53 -16.61
N ILE A 243 -5.90 -9.73 -15.36
CA ILE A 243 -5.04 -10.25 -14.28
C ILE A 243 -4.93 -11.78 -14.44
N ASP A 244 -3.77 -12.39 -14.46
CA ASP A 244 -3.67 -13.85 -14.57
C ASP A 244 -3.85 -14.55 -13.23
N ASN A 245 -3.33 -13.96 -12.15
CA ASN A 245 -3.45 -14.53 -10.81
C ASN A 245 -4.91 -14.55 -10.33
N ARG A 246 -5.48 -15.76 -10.23
CA ARG A 246 -6.87 -15.99 -9.81
C ARG A 246 -7.17 -15.54 -8.38
N LEU A 247 -6.20 -15.68 -7.47
CA LEU A 247 -6.36 -15.26 -6.08
C LEU A 247 -6.40 -13.74 -5.94
N SER A 248 -5.59 -13.01 -6.73
CA SER A 248 -5.62 -11.55 -6.79
C SER A 248 -6.86 -11.02 -7.52
N LYS A 249 -7.27 -11.66 -8.62
CA LYS A 249 -8.44 -11.26 -9.41
C LYS A 249 -9.76 -11.39 -8.64
N ALA A 250 -9.93 -12.47 -7.87
CA ALA A 250 -11.22 -12.78 -7.23
C ALA A 250 -11.77 -11.69 -6.28
N PRO A 251 -11.02 -11.12 -5.32
CA PRO A 251 -11.51 -10.03 -4.47
C PRO A 251 -11.86 -8.78 -5.29
N ILE A 252 -11.10 -8.48 -6.34
CA ILE A 252 -11.34 -7.33 -7.23
C ILE A 252 -12.69 -7.50 -7.96
N LEU A 253 -12.94 -8.67 -8.53
CA LEU A 253 -14.22 -8.96 -9.20
C LEU A 253 -15.40 -8.91 -8.23
N ARG A 254 -15.24 -9.38 -6.99
CA ARG A 254 -16.24 -9.19 -5.92
C ARG A 254 -16.51 -7.71 -5.73
N ASP A 255 -15.49 -6.89 -5.53
CA ASP A 255 -15.66 -5.48 -5.19
C ASP A 255 -16.34 -4.71 -6.33
N ILE A 256 -15.98 -5.00 -7.57
CA ILE A 256 -16.67 -4.46 -8.76
C ILE A 256 -18.13 -4.94 -8.81
N ALA A 257 -18.42 -6.20 -8.51
CA ALA A 257 -19.78 -6.72 -8.46
C ALA A 257 -20.61 -6.00 -7.38
N LEU A 258 -20.06 -5.77 -6.19
CA LEU A 258 -20.71 -5.00 -5.13
C LEU A 258 -21.03 -3.56 -5.57
N LYS A 259 -20.15 -2.93 -6.36
CA LYS A 259 -20.43 -1.60 -6.93
C LYS A 259 -21.54 -1.63 -7.97
N TYR A 260 -21.63 -2.68 -8.82
CA TYR A 260 -22.80 -2.87 -9.70
C TYR A 260 -24.10 -3.02 -8.90
N ILE A 261 -24.08 -3.75 -7.78
CA ILE A 261 -25.26 -3.90 -6.90
C ILE A 261 -25.68 -2.55 -6.33
N ALA A 262 -24.71 -1.73 -5.88
CA ALA A 262 -24.99 -0.42 -5.29
C ALA A 262 -25.72 0.55 -6.24
N ILE A 263 -25.66 0.33 -7.56
CA ILE A 263 -26.38 1.11 -8.57
C ILE A 263 -27.54 0.34 -9.23
N GLY A 264 -27.99 -0.75 -8.62
CA GLY A 264 -29.16 -1.54 -9.05
C GLY A 264 -28.92 -2.43 -10.29
N GLN A 265 -27.69 -2.58 -10.76
CA GLN A 265 -27.34 -3.40 -11.92
C GLN A 265 -27.19 -4.89 -11.55
N LEU A 266 -28.24 -5.46 -10.94
CA LEU A 266 -28.21 -6.79 -10.31
C LEU A 266 -27.81 -7.91 -11.28
N ASN A 267 -28.30 -7.87 -12.53
CA ASN A 267 -27.97 -8.89 -13.53
C ASN A 267 -26.49 -8.85 -13.95
N ARG A 268 -25.90 -7.65 -14.10
CA ARG A 268 -24.46 -7.51 -14.41
C ARG A 268 -23.60 -7.97 -13.24
N ALA A 269 -24.00 -7.63 -12.01
CA ALA A 269 -23.33 -8.10 -10.80
C ALA A 269 -23.38 -9.63 -10.67
N LEU A 270 -24.53 -10.25 -10.94
CA LEU A 270 -24.70 -11.71 -10.93
C LEU A 270 -23.81 -12.38 -11.98
N TYR A 271 -23.79 -11.85 -13.21
CA TYR A 271 -22.90 -12.34 -14.26
C TYR A 271 -21.43 -12.28 -13.83
N LEU A 272 -20.97 -11.14 -13.29
CA LEU A 272 -19.59 -10.98 -12.83
C LEU A 272 -19.26 -11.93 -11.67
N THR A 273 -20.20 -12.08 -10.72
CA THR A 273 -20.07 -12.96 -9.56
C THR A 273 -19.86 -14.42 -9.95
N ARG A 274 -20.59 -14.90 -10.96
CA ARG A 274 -20.45 -16.26 -11.48
C ARG A 274 -19.08 -16.54 -12.10
N ASN A 275 -18.39 -15.49 -12.57
CA ASN A 275 -17.03 -15.58 -13.10
C ASN A 275 -15.94 -15.52 -12.00
N ILE A 276 -16.31 -15.38 -10.72
CA ILE A 276 -15.35 -15.43 -9.61
C ILE A 276 -14.95 -16.89 -9.37
N VAL A 277 -13.70 -17.22 -9.67
CA VAL A 277 -13.17 -18.59 -9.59
C VAL A 277 -12.99 -19.06 -8.14
N VAL A 278 -12.62 -18.15 -7.23
CA VAL A 278 -12.40 -18.49 -5.82
C VAL A 278 -13.74 -18.63 -5.10
N PRO A 279 -14.13 -19.85 -4.64
CA PRO A 279 -15.47 -20.13 -4.14
C PRO A 279 -15.91 -19.24 -2.97
N TYR A 280 -14.98 -18.89 -2.08
CA TYR A 280 -15.26 -18.00 -0.96
C TYR A 280 -15.80 -16.64 -1.40
N TYR A 281 -15.06 -15.92 -2.26
CA TYR A 281 -15.47 -14.60 -2.74
C TYR A 281 -16.77 -14.68 -3.56
N ARG A 282 -16.96 -15.77 -4.31
CA ARG A 282 -18.21 -16.03 -5.04
C ARG A 282 -19.39 -16.14 -4.09
N ILE A 283 -19.32 -17.02 -3.08
CA ILE A 283 -20.42 -17.21 -2.10
C ILE A 283 -20.74 -15.91 -1.38
N VAL A 284 -19.74 -15.16 -0.91
CA VAL A 284 -19.97 -13.90 -0.19
C VAL A 284 -20.73 -12.89 -1.05
N THR A 285 -20.41 -12.83 -2.34
CA THR A 285 -21.06 -11.92 -3.29
C THR A 285 -22.47 -12.42 -3.66
N LEU A 286 -22.64 -13.73 -3.88
CA LEU A 286 -23.95 -14.34 -4.14
C LEU A 286 -24.92 -14.15 -2.97
N ASP A 287 -24.44 -14.25 -1.72
CA ASP A 287 -25.24 -14.02 -0.51
C ASP A 287 -25.80 -12.58 -0.51
N TYR A 288 -24.97 -11.59 -0.88
CA TYR A 288 -25.40 -10.20 -0.98
C TYR A 288 -26.39 -9.98 -2.14
N LEU A 289 -26.14 -10.60 -3.30
CA LEU A 289 -27.08 -10.58 -4.42
C LEU A 289 -28.43 -11.19 -4.02
N CYS A 290 -28.43 -12.34 -3.35
CA CYS A 290 -29.64 -13.03 -2.89
C CYS A 290 -30.55 -12.08 -2.09
N ASP A 291 -29.99 -11.36 -1.12
CA ASP A 291 -30.70 -10.34 -0.34
C ASP A 291 -31.27 -9.22 -1.25
N CYS A 292 -30.48 -8.72 -2.20
CA CYS A 292 -30.89 -7.65 -3.11
C CYS A 292 -31.97 -8.07 -4.13
N PHE A 293 -31.89 -9.28 -4.68
CA PHE A 293 -32.92 -9.82 -5.57
C PHE A 293 -34.23 -10.04 -4.81
N ALA A 294 -34.17 -10.56 -3.58
CA ALA A 294 -35.35 -10.71 -2.73
C ALA A 294 -35.98 -9.35 -2.38
N ALA A 295 -35.16 -8.34 -2.05
CA ALA A 295 -35.63 -6.99 -1.78
C ALA A 295 -36.24 -6.29 -3.01
N ALA A 296 -35.86 -6.70 -4.22
CA ALA A 296 -36.46 -6.26 -5.47
C ALA A 296 -37.65 -7.14 -5.92
N GLU A 297 -38.20 -7.95 -5.02
CA GLU A 297 -39.33 -8.86 -5.25
C GLU A 297 -39.07 -9.95 -6.32
N ARG A 298 -37.81 -10.18 -6.68
CA ARG A 298 -37.36 -11.23 -7.61
C ARG A 298 -37.07 -12.52 -6.85
N THR A 299 -38.10 -13.09 -6.22
CA THR A 299 -37.98 -14.23 -5.29
C THR A 299 -37.47 -15.51 -5.94
N GLU A 300 -37.83 -15.78 -7.19
CA GLU A 300 -37.34 -16.94 -7.96
C GLU A 300 -35.83 -16.86 -8.19
N ASP A 301 -35.33 -15.70 -8.63
CA ASP A 301 -33.89 -15.47 -8.81
C ASP A 301 -33.14 -15.63 -7.48
N ALA A 302 -33.68 -15.08 -6.39
CA ALA A 302 -33.11 -15.23 -5.06
C ALA A 302 -33.05 -16.71 -4.61
N ALA A 303 -34.11 -17.48 -4.86
CA ALA A 303 -34.12 -18.91 -4.56
C ALA A 303 -33.08 -19.69 -5.39
N GLN A 304 -32.92 -19.35 -6.68
CA GLN A 304 -31.90 -19.95 -7.53
C GLN A 304 -30.48 -19.63 -7.03
N ILE A 305 -30.22 -18.36 -6.68
CA ILE A 305 -28.94 -17.93 -6.10
C ILE A 305 -28.67 -18.68 -4.79
N ARG A 306 -29.69 -18.85 -3.94
CA ARG A 306 -29.56 -19.61 -2.68
C ARG A 306 -29.15 -21.06 -2.92
N MET A 307 -29.71 -21.70 -3.94
CA MET A 307 -29.31 -23.05 -4.34
C MET A 307 -27.86 -23.09 -4.86
N GLU A 308 -27.45 -22.09 -5.65
CA GLU A 308 -26.08 -21.96 -6.16
C GLU A 308 -25.05 -21.82 -5.01
N ILE A 309 -25.40 -21.06 -3.96
CA ILE A 309 -24.60 -20.93 -2.73
C ILE A 309 -24.43 -22.30 -2.07
N LEU A 310 -25.52 -23.03 -1.82
CA LEU A 310 -25.47 -24.35 -1.16
C LEU A 310 -24.63 -25.36 -1.94
N LEU A 311 -24.73 -25.35 -3.27
CA LEU A 311 -23.92 -26.21 -4.14
C LEU A 311 -22.43 -25.84 -4.06
N THR A 312 -22.10 -24.55 -4.05
CA THR A 312 -20.71 -24.09 -3.90
C THR A 312 -20.15 -24.38 -2.51
N GLU A 313 -20.95 -24.27 -1.45
CA GLU A 313 -20.53 -24.63 -0.09
C GLU A 313 -20.18 -26.12 0.02
N ARG A 314 -20.98 -26.99 -0.60
CA ARG A 314 -20.68 -28.43 -0.66
C ARG A 314 -19.39 -28.73 -1.42
N SER A 315 -19.12 -28.04 -2.53
CA SER A 315 -17.87 -28.26 -3.28
C SER A 315 -16.62 -27.87 -2.48
N ILE A 316 -16.72 -26.85 -1.63
CA ILE A 316 -15.61 -26.45 -0.74
C ILE A 316 -15.32 -27.52 0.32
N GLN A 317 -16.36 -28.17 0.86
CA GLN A 317 -16.18 -29.21 1.88
C GLN A 317 -15.42 -30.44 1.36
N GLY A 318 -15.42 -30.68 0.04
CA GLY A 318 -14.73 -31.81 -0.57
C GLY A 318 -13.24 -31.59 -0.87
N ASP A 319 -12.74 -30.35 -0.80
CA ASP A 319 -11.39 -30.00 -1.25
C ASP A 319 -10.52 -29.48 -0.07
N PRO A 320 -9.50 -30.24 0.38
CA PRO A 320 -8.66 -29.87 1.52
C PRO A 320 -7.89 -28.55 1.36
N GLU A 321 -7.47 -28.20 0.14
CA GLU A 321 -6.74 -26.96 -0.15
C GLU A 321 -7.70 -25.76 -0.06
N VAL A 322 -8.88 -25.92 -0.64
CA VAL A 322 -9.95 -24.92 -0.53
C VAL A 322 -10.44 -24.82 0.92
N GLN A 323 -10.46 -25.90 1.70
CA GLN A 323 -10.79 -25.84 3.13
C GLN A 323 -9.77 -25.02 3.92
N HIS A 324 -8.47 -25.13 3.63
CA HIS A 324 -7.45 -24.33 4.32
C HIS A 324 -7.61 -22.84 4.04
N LEU A 325 -7.74 -22.47 2.75
CA LEU A 325 -8.00 -21.08 2.35
C LEU A 325 -9.35 -20.59 2.88
N THR A 326 -10.38 -21.43 2.85
CA THR A 326 -11.69 -21.11 3.41
C THR A 326 -11.63 -20.93 4.92
N LYS A 327 -10.81 -21.66 5.67
CA LYS A 327 -10.61 -21.41 7.11
C LYS A 327 -9.96 -20.05 7.38
N ILE A 328 -8.95 -19.67 6.60
CA ILE A 328 -8.32 -18.34 6.67
C ILE A 328 -9.38 -17.28 6.37
N LEU A 329 -10.10 -17.44 5.26
CA LEU A 329 -11.11 -16.48 4.80
C LEU A 329 -12.36 -16.46 5.68
N LEU A 330 -12.75 -17.56 6.34
CA LEU A 330 -13.85 -17.61 7.31
C LEU A 330 -13.52 -16.85 8.59
N LYS A 331 -12.25 -16.86 9.04
CA LYS A 331 -11.80 -15.96 10.10
C LYS A 331 -11.99 -14.50 9.67
N HIS A 332 -11.67 -14.16 8.41
CA HIS A 332 -11.98 -12.84 7.85
C HIS A 332 -13.50 -12.58 7.71
N ARG A 333 -14.32 -13.57 7.36
CA ARG A 333 -15.79 -13.46 7.27
C ARG A 333 -16.43 -13.14 8.61
N GLN A 334 -15.92 -13.67 9.72
CA GLN A 334 -16.42 -13.34 11.05
C GLN A 334 -16.24 -11.85 11.35
N ILE A 335 -15.12 -11.28 10.91
CA ILE A 335 -14.82 -9.84 10.99
C ILE A 335 -15.77 -9.05 10.05
N GLU A 336 -15.88 -9.43 8.77
CA GLU A 336 -16.75 -8.73 7.81
C GLU A 336 -18.26 -8.84 8.16
N ARG A 337 -18.72 -9.95 8.73
CA ARG A 337 -20.11 -10.09 9.21
C ARG A 337 -20.37 -9.25 10.45
N PHE A 338 -19.38 -9.11 11.32
CA PHE A 338 -19.44 -8.21 12.46
C PHE A 338 -19.57 -6.75 11.98
N ASP A 339 -18.73 -6.33 11.03
CA ASP A 339 -18.78 -4.99 10.43
C ASP A 339 -20.09 -4.72 9.67
N ARG A 340 -20.64 -5.73 8.98
CA ARG A 340 -21.96 -5.63 8.32
C ARG A 340 -23.11 -5.49 9.31
N LYS A 341 -23.09 -6.26 10.40
CA LYS A 341 -24.09 -6.11 11.47
C LYS A 341 -24.01 -4.71 12.07
N LEU A 342 -22.80 -4.22 12.36
CA LEU A 342 -22.57 -2.86 12.84
C LEU A 342 -23.07 -1.80 11.85
N SER A 343 -22.75 -1.92 10.56
CA SER A 343 -23.15 -0.95 9.54
C SER A 343 -24.67 -0.88 9.37
N ARG A 344 -25.35 -2.04 9.33
CA ARG A 344 -26.83 -2.10 9.31
C ARG A 344 -27.42 -1.51 10.59
N TRP A 345 -26.79 -1.76 11.75
CA TRP A 345 -27.19 -1.17 13.03
C TRP A 345 -27.04 0.36 13.00
N PHE A 346 -25.92 0.90 12.51
CA PHE A 346 -25.71 2.34 12.39
C PHE A 346 -26.65 3.02 11.40
N GLN A 347 -27.03 2.36 10.30
CA GLN A 347 -28.05 2.86 9.38
C GLN A 347 -29.44 2.92 10.04
N PHE A 348 -29.78 1.94 10.88
CA PHE A 348 -31.02 1.94 11.65
C PHE A 348 -31.09 3.10 12.65
N TRP A 349 -29.97 3.45 13.30
CA TRP A 349 -29.87 4.57 14.25
C TRP A 349 -29.88 5.97 13.61
N ARG A 350 -29.59 6.09 12.32
CA ARG A 350 -29.61 7.38 11.59
C ARG A 350 -30.97 7.76 11.02
N LEU A 351 -31.96 6.87 11.09
CA LEU A 351 -33.32 7.22 10.70
C LEU A 351 -33.92 8.10 11.81
N PRO A 352 -34.31 9.35 11.53
CA PRO A 352 -34.99 10.17 12.52
C PRO A 352 -36.25 9.43 13.00
N PRO A 353 -36.63 9.54 14.29
CA PRO A 353 -37.85 8.93 14.78
C PRO A 353 -39.00 9.37 13.89
N LYS A 354 -39.77 8.41 13.37
CA LYS A 354 -40.96 8.70 12.57
C LYS A 354 -41.82 9.65 13.38
N SER A 355 -42.01 10.88 12.89
CA SER A 355 -42.98 11.80 13.45
C SER A 355 -44.36 11.15 13.29
N SER A 356 -44.91 10.66 14.39
CA SER A 356 -46.29 10.18 14.48
C SER A 356 -47.23 11.35 14.18
N SER A 357 -47.77 11.37 12.96
CA SER A 357 -48.90 12.20 12.55
C SER A 357 -50.20 11.56 12.97
#